data_AF-A0A936EJ49-F1
#
_entry.id   AF-A0A936EJ49-F1
#
_cell.length_a   1.000
_cell.length_b   1.000
_cell.length_c   1.000
_cell.angle_alpha   90.00
_cell.angle_beta   90.00
_cell.angle_gamma   90.00
#
_symmetry.space_group_name_H-M   'P 1'
#
loop_
_entity.id
_entity.type
_entity.pdbx_description
1 polymer ?
#
loop_
_entity_poly.entity_id
_entity_poly.type
_entity_poly.pdbx_seq_one_letter_code
_entity_poly.pdbx_strand_id
1 'polypeptide(L)'
;MSNTLITGNVSFVNHEKKYIIIEYEVNGKKKVVNGSTGDKLQKTKHVFHIGDTVSFTVGLSGRGDKLVASDIKFMYNNALDVLINKARTENNFIGYLKIVDDKYYVKEIESYLFFPATISPWQLKPTDEELNEAVTFALDNLDKKEKITASLFTQKFIPEYYSAERAFKKQEPIHAAIYKITEYGIYLNLFGEKIQAKISPAADNLPENLKLGDTINVRISYFSKMKIVVEPVL
;
A
#
# COMPACT_ATOMS: atom_id res chain seq x y z
N MET A 1 -10.78 42.15 -19.49
CA MET A 1 -10.33 41.44 -18.28
C MET A 1 -9.15 40.57 -18.68
N SER A 2 -8.04 40.62 -17.96
CA SER A 2 -6.84 39.84 -18.29
C SER A 2 -7.13 38.36 -18.07
N ASN A 3 -7.27 37.59 -19.15
CA ASN A 3 -7.29 36.13 -19.13
C ASN A 3 -5.87 35.62 -18.83
N THR A 4 -5.39 35.88 -17.62
CA THR A 4 -4.09 35.37 -17.19
C THR A 4 -4.24 33.86 -17.00
N LEU A 5 -3.50 33.11 -17.80
CA LEU A 5 -3.38 31.67 -17.63
C LEU A 5 -2.55 31.40 -16.37
N ILE A 6 -3.11 30.60 -15.47
CA ILE A 6 -2.52 30.24 -14.18
C ILE A 6 -2.29 28.73 -14.18
N THR A 7 -1.22 28.31 -13.51
CA THR A 7 -0.93 26.89 -13.25
C THR A 7 -1.21 26.57 -11.78
N GLY A 8 -1.75 25.39 -11.51
CA GLY A 8 -2.02 24.91 -10.17
C GLY A 8 -2.13 23.39 -10.13
N ASN A 9 -2.30 22.84 -8.93
CA ASN A 9 -2.43 21.41 -8.70
C ASN A 9 -3.82 21.07 -8.20
N VAL A 10 -4.40 20.00 -8.75
CA VAL A 10 -5.68 19.47 -8.28
C VAL A 10 -5.48 18.86 -6.90
N SER A 11 -6.09 19.44 -5.87
CA SER A 11 -6.03 18.93 -4.48
C SER A 11 -7.23 18.09 -4.09
N PHE A 12 -8.34 18.18 -4.85
CA PHE A 12 -9.53 17.38 -4.61
C PHE A 12 -10.33 17.13 -5.89
N VAL A 13 -10.93 15.95 -6.01
CA VAL A 13 -11.80 15.57 -7.13
C VAL A 13 -13.10 14.97 -6.59
N ASN A 14 -14.24 15.48 -7.05
CA ASN A 14 -15.55 14.86 -6.85
C ASN A 14 -16.10 14.37 -8.19
N HIS A 15 -15.98 13.06 -8.43
CA HIS A 15 -16.44 12.45 -9.69
C HIS A 15 -17.97 12.41 -9.83
N GLU A 16 -18.72 12.41 -8.73
CA GLU A 16 -20.19 12.42 -8.74
C GLU A 16 -20.73 13.80 -9.11
N LYS A 17 -20.28 14.83 -8.37
CA LYS A 17 -20.70 16.23 -8.52
C LYS A 17 -19.96 16.99 -9.63
N LYS A 18 -19.02 16.34 -10.33
CA LYS A 18 -18.26 16.89 -11.47
C LYS A 18 -17.57 18.22 -11.17
N TYR A 19 -16.83 18.28 -10.07
CA TYR A 19 -15.98 19.42 -9.74
C TYR A 19 -14.63 18.99 -9.17
N ILE A 20 -13.68 19.90 -9.25
CA ILE A 20 -12.34 19.77 -8.66
C ILE A 20 -12.00 21.03 -7.86
N ILE A 21 -11.07 20.89 -6.92
CA ILE A 21 -10.45 22.01 -6.22
C ILE A 21 -9.00 22.09 -6.71
N ILE A 22 -8.59 23.29 -7.10
CA ILE A 22 -7.24 23.57 -7.58
C ILE A 22 -6.54 24.50 -6.59
N GLU A 23 -5.39 24.07 -6.10
CA GLU A 23 -4.45 24.87 -5.32
C GLU A 23 -3.46 25.57 -6.26
N TYR A 24 -3.27 26.87 -6.06
CA TYR A 24 -2.37 27.67 -6.88
C TYR A 24 -1.75 28.81 -6.08
N GLU A 25 -0.68 29.40 -6.59
CA GLU A 25 0.03 30.49 -5.93
C GLU A 25 -0.09 31.78 -6.72
N VAL A 26 -0.40 32.89 -6.02
CA VAL A 26 -0.37 34.24 -6.59
C VAL A 26 0.32 35.16 -5.60
N ASN A 27 1.40 35.82 -6.04
CA ASN A 27 2.19 36.74 -5.24
C ASN A 27 2.67 36.13 -3.91
N GLY A 28 3.18 34.89 -3.93
CA GLY A 28 3.68 34.20 -2.73
C GLY A 28 2.58 33.66 -1.80
N LYS A 29 1.31 33.81 -2.14
CA LYS A 29 0.19 33.33 -1.31
C LYS A 29 -0.52 32.16 -1.98
N LYS A 30 -0.63 31.05 -1.26
CA LYS A 30 -1.45 29.90 -1.64
C LYS A 30 -2.93 30.29 -1.64
N LYS A 31 -3.63 29.93 -2.71
CA LYS A 31 -5.06 30.12 -2.92
C LYS A 31 -5.69 28.83 -3.42
N VAL A 32 -7.00 28.72 -3.21
CA VAL A 32 -7.82 27.62 -3.70
C VAL A 32 -8.94 28.15 -4.57
N VAL A 33 -9.30 27.41 -5.61
CA VAL A 33 -10.43 27.74 -6.48
C VAL A 33 -11.16 26.48 -6.91
N ASN A 34 -12.48 26.59 -7.04
CA ASN A 34 -13.32 25.50 -7.53
C ASN A 34 -13.39 25.53 -9.07
N GLY A 35 -13.27 24.37 -9.70
CA GLY A 35 -13.42 24.18 -11.13
C GLY A 35 -14.47 23.14 -11.46
N SER A 36 -15.30 23.37 -12.49
CA SER A 36 -16.22 22.35 -12.98
C SER A 36 -15.53 21.45 -14.00
N THR A 37 -15.77 20.13 -13.91
CA THR A 37 -15.29 19.14 -14.89
C THR A 37 -16.42 18.64 -15.80
N GLY A 38 -17.59 19.29 -15.73
CA GLY A 38 -18.80 18.92 -16.48
C GLY A 38 -18.89 19.49 -17.90
N ASP A 39 -17.98 20.38 -18.30
CA ASP A 39 -18.13 21.11 -19.57
C ASP A 39 -17.84 20.25 -20.81
N LYS A 40 -18.79 20.29 -21.75
CA LYS A 40 -18.83 19.52 -23.01
C LYS A 40 -17.76 19.94 -24.06
N LEU A 41 -16.87 20.87 -23.71
CA LEU A 41 -15.98 21.56 -24.65
C LEU A 41 -14.56 20.97 -24.75
N GLN A 42 -14.20 19.96 -23.96
CA GLN A 42 -12.89 19.31 -24.06
C GLN A 42 -12.93 18.12 -25.03
N LYS A 43 -12.21 18.25 -26.15
CA LYS A 43 -12.05 17.21 -27.19
C LYS A 43 -11.40 15.91 -26.68
N THR A 44 -10.70 15.97 -25.56
CA THR A 44 -10.14 14.82 -24.84
C THR A 44 -10.59 14.94 -23.38
N LYS A 45 -11.50 14.07 -22.94
CA LYS A 45 -12.06 14.11 -21.59
C LYS A 45 -11.06 13.48 -20.62
N HIS A 46 -10.01 14.20 -20.26
CA HIS A 46 -9.10 13.76 -19.20
C HIS A 46 -9.91 13.59 -17.91
N VAL A 47 -9.76 12.44 -17.27
CA VAL A 47 -10.32 12.21 -15.94
C VAL A 47 -9.31 12.80 -14.97
N PHE A 48 -9.65 13.93 -14.35
CA PHE A 48 -8.77 14.58 -13.40
C PHE A 48 -8.56 13.70 -12.16
N HIS A 49 -7.31 13.62 -11.71
CA HIS A 49 -6.88 12.96 -10.48
C HIS A 49 -6.25 13.99 -9.55
N ILE A 50 -6.21 13.67 -8.25
CA ILE A 50 -5.45 14.47 -7.29
C ILE A 50 -3.96 14.42 -7.69
N GLY A 51 -3.27 15.55 -7.58
CA GLY A 51 -1.88 15.72 -8.01
C GLY A 51 -1.71 16.05 -9.50
N ASP A 52 -2.79 16.12 -10.28
CA ASP A 52 -2.72 16.66 -11.64
C ASP A 52 -2.32 18.13 -11.59
N THR A 53 -1.26 18.48 -12.31
CA THR A 53 -0.98 19.87 -12.65
C THR A 53 -1.86 20.28 -13.82
N VAL A 54 -2.55 21.40 -13.65
CA VAL A 54 -3.50 21.95 -14.61
C VAL A 54 -3.20 23.41 -14.91
N SER A 55 -3.50 23.84 -16.12
CA SER A 55 -3.58 25.26 -16.49
C SER A 55 -5.03 25.71 -16.55
N PHE A 56 -5.34 26.92 -16.11
CA PHE A 56 -6.71 27.42 -16.02
C PHE A 56 -6.73 28.95 -16.00
N THR A 57 -7.91 29.53 -16.19
CA THR A 57 -8.17 30.97 -15.99
C THR A 57 -9.07 31.14 -14.76
N VAL A 58 -8.87 32.22 -13.99
CA VAL A 58 -9.71 32.54 -12.83
C VAL A 58 -10.65 33.67 -13.19
N GLY A 59 -11.95 33.44 -13.03
CA GLY A 59 -13.00 34.42 -13.27
C GLY A 59 -14.10 34.34 -12.22
N LEU A 60 -15.02 35.31 -12.24
CA LEU A 60 -16.25 35.21 -11.45
C LEU A 60 -17.15 34.11 -12.04
N SER A 61 -17.93 33.47 -11.17
CA SER A 61 -18.97 32.53 -11.56
C SER A 61 -20.00 33.22 -12.47
N GLY A 62 -20.83 32.45 -13.18
CA GLY A 62 -21.93 33.00 -13.97
C GLY A 62 -22.95 33.83 -13.16
N ARG A 63 -22.97 33.69 -11.82
CA ARG A 63 -23.79 34.52 -10.91
C ARG A 63 -23.02 35.70 -10.29
N GLY A 64 -21.71 35.78 -10.52
CA GLY A 64 -20.85 36.84 -9.98
C GLY A 64 -20.49 36.71 -8.50
N ASP A 65 -20.92 35.64 -7.82
CA ASP A 65 -20.88 35.49 -6.36
C ASP A 65 -19.56 34.91 -5.83
N LYS A 66 -18.80 34.20 -6.67
CA LYS A 66 -17.56 33.51 -6.28
C LYS A 66 -16.57 33.42 -7.42
N LEU A 67 -15.28 33.27 -7.10
CA LEU A 67 -14.24 32.95 -8.07
C LEU A 67 -14.29 31.46 -8.43
N VAL A 68 -14.16 31.17 -9.72
CA VAL A 68 -14.14 29.81 -10.28
C VAL A 68 -13.02 29.70 -11.31
N ALA A 69 -12.52 28.47 -11.48
CA ALA A 69 -11.58 28.13 -12.53
C ALA A 69 -12.35 27.74 -13.80
N SER A 70 -11.96 28.32 -14.93
CA SER A 70 -12.44 28.03 -16.28
C SER A 70 -11.28 27.58 -17.17
N ASP A 71 -11.61 26.99 -18.33
CA ASP A 71 -10.62 26.52 -19.31
C ASP A 71 -9.55 25.57 -18.74
N ILE A 72 -9.94 24.73 -17.79
CA ILE A 72 -9.03 23.85 -17.05
C ILE A 72 -8.47 22.78 -17.98
N LYS A 73 -7.16 22.80 -18.23
CA LYS A 73 -6.47 21.81 -19.07
C LYS A 73 -5.45 21.05 -18.26
N PHE A 74 -5.54 19.73 -18.33
CA PHE A 74 -4.49 18.85 -17.83
C PHE A 74 -3.16 19.16 -18.50
N MET A 75 -2.09 19.21 -17.70
CA MET A 75 -0.72 19.36 -18.18
C MET A 75 0.06 18.06 -17.97
N TYR A 76 0.20 17.62 -16.72
CA TYR A 76 0.88 16.39 -16.33
C TYR A 76 0.50 16.01 -14.90
N ASN A 77 0.78 14.78 -14.47
CA ASN A 77 0.74 14.37 -13.07
C ASN A 77 2.08 13.73 -12.74
N ASN A 78 2.82 14.32 -11.81
CA ASN A 78 4.11 13.80 -11.36
C ASN A 78 4.08 13.39 -9.88
N ALA A 79 2.91 13.33 -9.23
CA ALA A 79 2.83 13.05 -7.80
C ALA A 79 3.45 11.69 -7.47
N LEU A 80 3.16 10.66 -8.27
CA LEU A 80 3.76 9.34 -8.10
C LEU A 80 5.27 9.36 -8.37
N ASP A 81 5.73 10.06 -9.42
CA ASP A 81 7.15 10.20 -9.74
C ASP A 81 7.94 10.93 -8.64
N VAL A 82 7.34 11.96 -8.04
CA VAL A 82 7.90 12.69 -6.90
C VAL A 82 8.03 11.77 -5.69
N LEU A 83 6.99 10.99 -5.37
CA LEU A 83 7.05 10.01 -4.28
C LEU A 83 8.11 8.93 -4.53
N ILE A 84 8.21 8.40 -5.75
CA ILE A 84 9.24 7.41 -6.11
C ILE A 84 10.65 8.00 -5.94
N ASN A 85 10.87 9.22 -6.44
CA ASN A 85 12.17 9.87 -6.31
C ASN A 85 12.53 10.16 -4.84
N LYS A 86 11.55 10.61 -4.03
CA LYS A 86 11.72 10.79 -2.59
C LYS A 86 12.02 9.45 -1.91
N ALA A 87 11.31 8.38 -2.25
CA ALA A 87 11.54 7.05 -1.70
C ALA A 87 12.94 6.49 -2.00
N ARG A 88 13.58 6.92 -3.10
CA ARG A 88 14.97 6.52 -3.42
C ARG A 88 16.01 7.17 -2.51
N THR A 89 15.71 8.30 -1.89
CA THR A 89 16.62 9.00 -0.95
C THR A 89 16.20 8.82 0.50
N GLU A 90 14.90 8.92 0.77
CA GLU A 90 14.28 8.83 2.09
C GLU A 90 12.92 8.15 1.96
N ASN A 91 12.89 6.83 2.19
CA ASN A 91 11.68 6.02 2.07
C ASN A 91 10.88 6.00 3.37
N ASN A 92 10.37 7.15 3.78
CA ASN A 92 9.58 7.32 4.99
C ASN A 92 8.43 8.30 4.73
N PHE A 93 7.21 7.78 4.72
CA PHE A 93 5.99 8.53 4.42
C PHE A 93 4.99 8.39 5.56
N ILE A 94 4.07 9.34 5.62
CA ILE A 94 2.95 9.32 6.56
C ILE A 94 1.65 9.22 5.75
N GLY A 95 0.76 8.34 6.18
CA GLY A 95 -0.50 8.08 5.50
C GLY A 95 -1.58 7.66 6.48
N TYR A 96 -2.79 7.49 5.98
CA TYR A 96 -3.88 6.86 6.72
C TYR A 96 -4.10 5.46 6.21
N LEU A 97 -4.11 4.48 7.11
CA LEU A 97 -4.57 3.16 6.75
C LEU A 97 -6.06 3.22 6.37
N LYS A 98 -6.49 2.44 5.38
CA LYS A 98 -7.87 2.33 4.94
C LYS A 98 -8.16 0.90 4.54
N ILE A 99 -9.41 0.48 4.69
CA ILE A 99 -9.90 -0.80 4.17
C ILE A 99 -10.92 -0.53 3.06
N VAL A 100 -10.75 -1.22 1.94
CA VAL A 100 -11.66 -1.19 0.78
C VAL A 100 -11.76 -2.61 0.26
N ASP A 101 -12.97 -3.16 0.18
CA ASP A 101 -13.23 -4.54 -0.28
C ASP A 101 -12.31 -5.59 0.40
N ASP A 102 -12.25 -5.55 1.74
CA ASP A 102 -11.41 -6.41 2.59
C ASP A 102 -9.89 -6.33 2.33
N LYS A 103 -9.44 -5.34 1.56
CA LYS A 103 -8.02 -5.08 1.29
C LYS A 103 -7.58 -3.79 1.95
N TYR A 104 -6.35 -3.81 2.44
CA TYR A 104 -5.75 -2.67 3.11
C TYR A 104 -5.03 -1.79 2.09
N TYR A 105 -5.15 -0.48 2.29
CA TYR A 105 -4.49 0.56 1.52
C TYR A 105 -3.93 1.60 2.49
N VAL A 106 -2.80 2.20 2.14
CA VAL A 106 -2.37 3.45 2.76
C VAL A 106 -2.68 4.60 1.81
N LYS A 107 -3.45 5.56 2.29
CA LYS A 107 -3.66 6.85 1.63
C LYS A 107 -2.58 7.82 2.10
N GLU A 108 -1.62 8.12 1.23
CA GLU A 108 -0.54 9.07 1.54
C GLU A 108 -1.12 10.49 1.74
N ILE A 109 -0.63 11.22 2.75
CA ILE A 109 -1.25 12.47 3.20
C ILE A 109 -1.16 13.59 2.16
N GLU A 110 -0.01 13.77 1.52
CA GLU A 110 0.25 14.94 0.67
C GLU A 110 -0.34 14.78 -0.74
N SER A 111 -0.14 13.62 -1.35
CA SER A 111 -0.56 13.29 -2.71
C SER A 111 -1.96 12.70 -2.80
N TYR A 112 -2.51 12.24 -1.67
CA TYR A 112 -3.77 11.48 -1.59
C TYR A 112 -3.77 10.18 -2.41
N LEU A 113 -2.60 9.71 -2.87
CA LEU A 113 -2.46 8.46 -3.59
C LEU A 113 -2.68 7.28 -2.65
N PHE A 114 -3.35 6.26 -3.17
CA PHE A 114 -3.61 5.02 -2.46
C PHE A 114 -2.62 3.94 -2.90
N PHE A 115 -1.90 3.39 -1.93
CA PHE A 115 -0.98 2.29 -2.14
C PHE A 115 -1.51 1.03 -1.45
N PRO A 116 -1.59 -0.12 -2.14
CA PRO A 116 -1.95 -1.37 -1.50
C PRO A 116 -1.01 -1.66 -0.33
N ALA A 117 -1.56 -1.89 0.86
CA ALA A 117 -0.80 -2.22 2.05
C ALA A 117 -0.77 -3.73 2.24
N THR A 118 0.43 -4.32 2.20
CA THR A 118 0.55 -5.76 2.38
C THR A 118 0.53 -6.09 3.87
N ILE A 119 -0.53 -6.76 4.32
CA ILE A 119 -0.65 -7.24 5.70
C ILE A 119 -0.19 -8.69 5.76
N SER A 120 0.71 -8.97 6.70
CA SER A 120 1.19 -10.33 6.91
C SER A 120 0.06 -11.24 7.42
N PRO A 121 0.04 -12.53 7.02
CA PRO A 121 -0.87 -13.52 7.59
C PRO A 121 -0.78 -13.65 9.11
N TRP A 122 0.36 -13.29 9.70
CA TRP A 122 0.64 -13.37 11.13
C TRP A 122 0.58 -12.02 11.85
N GLN A 123 0.24 -10.95 11.13
CA GLN A 123 0.04 -9.64 11.72
C GLN A 123 -1.32 -9.61 12.43
N LEU A 124 -1.35 -9.00 13.61
CA LEU A 124 -2.61 -8.66 14.26
C LEU A 124 -3.36 -7.66 13.37
N LYS A 125 -4.61 -7.99 13.05
CA LYS A 125 -5.44 -7.10 12.23
C LYS A 125 -5.60 -5.77 12.96
N PRO A 126 -5.43 -4.64 12.26
CA PRO A 126 -5.70 -3.32 12.81
C PRO A 126 -7.12 -3.23 13.35
N THR A 127 -7.31 -2.55 14.48
CA THR A 127 -8.64 -2.26 15.02
C THR A 127 -9.35 -1.18 14.18
N ASP A 128 -10.66 -1.02 14.36
CA ASP A 128 -11.43 0.04 13.68
C ASP A 128 -10.93 1.45 14.05
N GLU A 129 -10.38 1.60 15.26
CA GLU A 129 -9.73 2.83 15.72
C GLU A 129 -8.43 3.08 14.95
N GLU A 130 -7.58 2.05 14.80
CA GLU A 130 -6.31 2.11 14.07
C GLU A 130 -6.51 2.34 12.54
N LEU A 131 -7.67 1.97 11.97
CA LEU A 131 -8.02 2.15 10.54
C LEU A 131 -8.20 3.62 10.11
N ASN A 132 -8.05 4.60 11.00
CA ASN A 132 -8.09 6.02 10.64
C ASN A 132 -6.95 6.82 11.25
N GLU A 133 -6.02 6.16 11.94
CA GLU A 133 -4.85 6.81 12.50
C GLU A 133 -3.76 7.01 11.46
N ALA A 134 -2.92 8.02 11.71
CA ALA A 134 -1.74 8.27 10.90
C ALA A 134 -0.72 7.16 11.14
N VAL A 135 -0.29 6.51 10.06
CA VAL A 135 0.72 5.44 10.05
C VAL A 135 1.95 5.89 9.27
N THR A 136 3.12 5.42 9.69
CA THR A 136 4.36 5.56 8.94
C THR A 136 4.60 4.33 8.07
N PHE A 137 5.05 4.56 6.84
CA PHE A 137 5.23 3.50 5.86
C PHE A 137 6.34 3.81 4.85
N ALA A 138 6.81 2.77 4.19
CA ALA A 138 7.71 2.84 3.04
C ALA A 138 7.00 2.34 1.77
N LEU A 139 7.44 2.82 0.62
CA LEU A 139 7.03 2.33 -0.70
C LEU A 139 7.98 1.23 -1.17
N ASP A 140 7.43 0.09 -1.56
CA ASP A 140 8.17 -1.03 -2.16
C ASP A 140 7.98 -1.07 -3.68
N ASN A 141 8.82 -1.87 -4.38
CA ASN A 141 8.74 -2.09 -5.83
C ASN A 141 8.85 -0.80 -6.67
N LEU A 142 9.71 0.14 -6.26
CA LEU A 142 9.89 1.46 -6.89
C LEU A 142 10.23 1.42 -8.39
N ASP A 143 10.75 0.30 -8.89
CA ASP A 143 11.10 0.11 -10.30
C ASP A 143 9.89 -0.17 -11.21
N LYS A 144 8.75 -0.56 -10.63
CA LYS A 144 7.53 -0.92 -11.36
C LYS A 144 6.35 -0.14 -10.80
N LYS A 145 6.05 1.02 -11.40
CA LYS A 145 5.03 1.97 -10.95
C LYS A 145 3.68 1.31 -10.66
N GLU A 146 3.30 0.34 -11.47
CA GLU A 146 2.04 -0.40 -11.38
C GLU A 146 1.99 -1.46 -10.26
N LYS A 147 3.14 -1.76 -9.63
CA LYS A 147 3.29 -2.76 -8.57
C LYS A 147 3.75 -2.17 -7.24
N ILE A 148 3.75 -0.84 -7.12
CA ILE A 148 4.14 -0.17 -5.88
C ILE A 148 3.15 -0.54 -4.78
N THR A 149 3.69 -0.94 -3.63
CA THR A 149 2.95 -1.28 -2.43
C THR A 149 3.47 -0.49 -1.25
N ALA A 150 2.66 -0.36 -0.20
CA ALA A 150 3.05 0.23 1.07
C ALA A 150 3.39 -0.86 2.09
N SER A 151 4.53 -0.69 2.77
CA SER A 151 4.95 -1.48 3.92
C SER A 151 4.93 -0.63 5.18
N LEU A 152 4.08 -0.99 6.14
CA LEU A 152 3.97 -0.30 7.43
C LEU A 152 5.21 -0.54 8.29
N PHE A 153 5.70 0.51 8.97
CA PHE A 153 6.84 0.39 9.88
C PHE A 153 6.48 -0.26 11.21
N THR A 154 5.37 0.15 11.80
CA THR A 154 4.89 -0.40 13.07
C THR A 154 3.87 -1.48 12.79
N GLN A 155 4.25 -2.73 13.02
CA GLN A 155 3.38 -3.90 12.87
C GLN A 155 3.47 -4.74 14.14
N LYS A 156 2.31 -5.13 14.66
CA LYS A 156 2.20 -6.07 15.79
C LYS A 156 1.87 -7.44 15.22
N PHE A 157 2.61 -8.47 15.63
CA PHE A 157 2.39 -9.84 15.17
C PHE A 157 1.86 -10.72 16.31
N ILE A 158 1.32 -11.89 15.95
CA ILE A 158 0.95 -12.91 16.93
C ILE A 158 2.21 -13.41 17.69
N PRO A 159 2.09 -13.88 18.94
CA PRO A 159 3.22 -14.38 19.73
C PRO A 159 4.05 -15.46 19.02
N GLU A 160 3.39 -16.34 18.27
CA GLU A 160 4.03 -17.44 17.53
C GLU A 160 4.98 -16.94 16.45
N TYR A 161 4.71 -15.77 15.85
CA TYR A 161 5.62 -15.16 14.87
C TYR A 161 6.94 -14.73 15.53
N TYR A 162 6.89 -14.16 16.74
CA TYR A 162 8.09 -13.81 17.49
C TYR A 162 8.85 -15.05 17.99
N SER A 163 8.14 -16.13 18.32
CA SER A 163 8.76 -17.43 18.63
C SER A 163 9.50 -17.99 17.41
N ALA A 164 8.89 -17.93 16.23
CA ALA A 164 9.53 -18.33 14.98
C ALA A 164 10.75 -17.45 14.64
N GLU A 165 10.66 -16.13 14.82
CA GLU A 165 11.80 -15.22 14.63
C GLU A 165 12.97 -15.58 15.55
N ARG A 166 12.69 -15.88 16.83
CA ARG A 166 13.69 -16.29 17.80
C ARG A 166 14.36 -17.61 17.40
N ALA A 167 13.57 -18.60 17.01
CA ALA A 167 14.08 -19.90 16.58
C ALA A 167 14.95 -19.77 15.31
N PHE A 168 14.55 -18.90 14.37
CA PHE A 168 15.35 -18.57 13.19
C PHE A 168 16.70 -17.93 13.56
N LYS A 169 16.71 -16.92 14.44
CA LYS A 169 17.96 -16.26 14.89
C LYS A 169 18.91 -17.22 15.60
N LYS A 170 18.37 -18.18 16.35
CA LYS A 170 19.15 -19.19 17.08
C LYS A 170 19.48 -20.44 16.25
N GLN A 171 18.91 -20.57 15.05
CA GLN A 171 18.98 -21.78 14.25
C GLN A 171 18.51 -23.02 15.03
N GLU A 172 17.51 -22.83 15.89
CA GLU A 172 16.99 -23.84 16.82
C GLU A 172 16.04 -24.81 16.08
N PRO A 173 16.20 -26.14 16.25
CA PRO A 173 15.23 -27.12 15.79
C PRO A 173 13.87 -26.95 16.47
N ILE A 174 12.79 -27.03 15.70
CA ILE A 174 11.41 -26.91 16.14
C ILE A 174 10.69 -28.22 15.84
N HIS A 175 9.95 -28.71 16.83
CA HIS A 175 9.00 -29.81 16.64
C HIS A 175 7.78 -29.32 15.85
N ALA A 176 7.57 -29.85 14.65
CA ALA A 176 6.47 -29.49 13.77
C ALA A 176 5.58 -30.70 13.49
N ALA A 177 4.27 -30.53 13.65
CA ALA A 177 3.28 -31.59 13.46
C ALA A 177 2.82 -31.65 12.00
N ILE A 178 2.76 -32.84 11.42
CA ILE A 178 2.27 -33.07 10.06
C ILE A 178 0.75 -33.07 10.09
N TYR A 179 0.12 -32.10 9.40
CA TYR A 179 -1.35 -32.03 9.30
C TYR A 179 -1.88 -32.44 7.93
N LYS A 180 -1.03 -32.48 6.89
CA LYS A 180 -1.42 -32.92 5.55
C LYS A 180 -0.22 -33.43 4.76
N ILE A 181 -0.38 -34.57 4.09
CA ILE A 181 0.60 -35.13 3.15
C ILE A 181 -0.07 -35.23 1.77
N THR A 182 0.64 -34.80 0.74
CA THR A 182 0.24 -34.91 -0.67
C THR A 182 1.45 -35.30 -1.51
N GLU A 183 1.22 -35.74 -2.75
CA GLU A 183 2.28 -35.99 -3.74
C GLU A 183 3.17 -34.76 -3.99
N TYR A 184 2.65 -33.56 -3.73
CA TYR A 184 3.33 -32.29 -3.99
C TYR A 184 3.93 -31.62 -2.74
N GLY A 185 3.77 -32.21 -1.56
CA GLY A 185 4.28 -31.61 -0.33
C GLY A 185 3.74 -32.20 0.95
N ILE A 186 4.54 -32.01 2.00
CA ILE A 186 4.21 -32.30 3.39
C ILE A 186 3.98 -30.97 4.08
N TYR A 187 2.83 -30.82 4.72
CA TYR A 187 2.39 -29.59 5.35
C TYR A 187 2.48 -29.72 6.86
N LEU A 188 3.07 -28.71 7.47
CA LEU A 188 3.49 -28.71 8.86
C LEU A 188 2.83 -27.57 9.61
N ASN A 189 2.44 -27.87 10.84
CA ASN A 189 1.96 -26.95 11.86
C ASN A 189 3.13 -26.65 12.80
N LEU A 190 3.52 -25.37 12.86
CA LEU A 190 4.56 -24.85 13.74
C LEU A 190 3.92 -23.99 14.84
N PHE A 191 4.41 -24.16 16.07
CA PHE A 191 3.90 -23.45 17.25
C PHE A 191 2.36 -23.60 17.38
N GLY A 192 1.89 -24.86 17.30
CA GLY A 192 0.46 -25.16 17.14
C GLY A 192 0.02 -24.99 15.68
N GLU A 193 -1.21 -24.52 15.45
CA GLU A 193 -1.79 -24.39 14.10
C GLU A 193 -1.65 -22.97 13.51
N LYS A 194 -0.93 -22.08 14.19
CA LYS A 194 -0.88 -20.65 13.87
C LYS A 194 0.11 -20.31 12.77
N ILE A 195 1.18 -21.08 12.64
CA ILE A 195 2.17 -20.95 11.56
C ILE A 195 2.18 -22.26 10.77
N GLN A 196 1.95 -22.14 9.46
CA GLN A 196 1.98 -23.28 8.56
C GLN A 196 3.14 -23.16 7.60
N ALA A 197 3.85 -24.28 7.39
CA ALA A 197 4.90 -24.38 6.40
C ALA A 197 4.68 -25.60 5.51
N LYS A 198 5.35 -25.59 4.36
CA LYS A 198 5.35 -26.68 3.40
C LYS A 198 6.79 -27.08 3.12
N ILE A 199 7.06 -28.38 3.15
CA ILE A 199 8.32 -28.97 2.70
C ILE A 199 8.09 -29.90 1.51
N SER A 200 9.15 -30.13 0.73
CA SER A 200 9.13 -31.09 -0.37
C SER A 200 9.04 -32.52 0.18
N PRO A 201 8.28 -33.45 -0.45
CA PRO A 201 8.32 -34.86 -0.08
C PRO A 201 9.70 -35.50 -0.33
N ALA A 202 10.50 -34.90 -1.22
CA ALA A 202 11.86 -35.31 -1.53
C ALA A 202 12.92 -34.46 -0.79
N ALA A 203 12.56 -33.81 0.31
CA ALA A 203 13.53 -33.09 1.13
C ALA A 203 14.49 -34.08 1.81
N ASP A 204 15.77 -33.71 1.89
CA ASP A 204 16.75 -34.47 2.65
C ASP A 204 16.35 -34.50 4.14
N ASN A 205 16.87 -35.48 4.88
CA ASN A 205 16.66 -35.60 6.34
C ASN A 205 15.19 -35.83 6.76
N LEU A 206 14.34 -36.31 5.85
CA LEU A 206 13.00 -36.76 6.19
C LEU A 206 13.02 -38.19 6.79
N PRO A 207 12.29 -38.44 7.88
CA PRO A 207 12.06 -39.80 8.38
C PRO A 207 11.32 -40.66 7.33
N GLU A 208 11.62 -41.96 7.32
CA GLU A 208 10.88 -42.92 6.48
C GLU A 208 9.45 -43.13 7.01
N ASN A 209 8.48 -43.31 6.10
CA ASN A 209 7.08 -43.65 6.42
C ASN A 209 6.31 -42.62 7.26
N LEU A 210 6.42 -41.33 6.93
CA LEU A 210 5.65 -40.26 7.57
C LEU A 210 4.13 -40.44 7.45
N LYS A 211 3.43 -40.18 8.55
CA LYS A 211 1.96 -40.22 8.64
C LYS A 211 1.41 -38.89 9.15
N LEU A 212 0.11 -38.71 8.96
CA LEU A 212 -0.63 -37.59 9.54
C LEU A 212 -0.58 -37.69 11.06
N GLY A 213 -0.30 -36.56 11.72
CA GLY A 213 -0.15 -36.46 13.17
C GLY A 213 1.28 -36.68 13.67
N ASP A 214 2.20 -37.19 12.83
CA ASP A 214 3.59 -37.34 13.24
C ASP A 214 4.24 -35.98 13.48
N THR A 215 5.25 -35.96 14.35
CA THR A 215 6.06 -34.76 14.62
C THR A 215 7.45 -34.96 14.04
N ILE A 216 7.93 -33.96 13.31
CA ILE A 216 9.30 -33.94 12.76
C ILE A 216 10.06 -32.72 13.26
N ASN A 217 11.38 -32.84 13.35
CA ASN A 217 12.25 -31.72 13.66
C ASN A 217 12.52 -30.93 12.39
N VAL A 218 12.27 -29.63 12.44
CA VAL A 218 12.57 -28.71 11.34
C VAL A 218 13.29 -27.48 11.85
N ARG A 219 14.10 -26.86 11.00
CA ARG A 219 14.71 -25.57 11.25
C ARG A 219 14.17 -24.56 10.26
N ILE A 220 13.97 -23.32 10.69
CA ILE A 220 13.60 -22.23 9.78
C ILE A 220 14.84 -21.85 8.94
N SER A 221 14.78 -22.01 7.62
CA SER A 221 15.85 -21.65 6.70
C SER A 221 15.66 -20.26 6.08
N TYR A 222 14.43 -19.78 6.02
CA TYR A 222 14.11 -18.42 5.60
C TYR A 222 12.97 -17.84 6.43
N PHE A 223 13.13 -16.59 6.86
CA PHE A 223 12.15 -15.88 7.66
C PHE A 223 11.90 -14.48 7.11
N SER A 224 10.63 -14.15 6.89
CA SER A 224 10.16 -12.83 6.53
C SER A 224 8.74 -12.63 7.03
N LYS A 225 8.26 -11.37 6.98
CA LYS A 225 6.89 -11.02 7.33
C LYS A 225 5.85 -11.77 6.49
N MET A 226 6.17 -12.16 5.26
CA MET A 226 5.20 -12.78 4.34
C MET A 226 5.41 -14.27 4.14
N LYS A 227 6.56 -14.81 4.53
CA LYS A 227 6.95 -16.18 4.23
C LYS A 227 7.94 -16.71 5.25
N ILE A 228 7.65 -17.91 5.73
CA ILE A 228 8.53 -18.72 6.58
C ILE A 228 8.77 -20.03 5.82
N VAL A 229 10.04 -20.39 5.63
CA VAL A 229 10.47 -21.65 5.00
C VAL A 229 11.24 -22.46 6.02
N VAL A 230 11.00 -23.76 6.02
CA VAL A 230 11.60 -24.69 6.96
C VAL A 230 12.22 -25.86 6.21
N GLU A 231 13.23 -26.45 6.83
CA GLU A 231 13.95 -27.62 6.33
C GLU A 231 14.01 -28.69 7.43
N PRO A 232 13.82 -29.98 7.09
CA PRO A 232 13.99 -31.07 8.05
C PRO A 232 15.42 -31.11 8.60
N VAL A 233 15.53 -31.45 9.87
CA VAL A 233 16.81 -31.73 10.54
C VAL A 233 16.73 -33.08 11.23
N LEU A 234 17.77 -33.90 11.08
CA LEU A 234 17.93 -35.17 11.79
C LEU A 234 18.32 -34.92 13.26
#